data_AF-A0A9X1P8V0-F1
#
_entry.id   AF-A0A9X1P8V0-F1
#
_cell.length_a   1.000
_cell.length_b   1.000
_cell.length_c   1.000
_cell.angle_alpha   90.00
_cell.angle_beta   90.00
_cell.angle_gamma   90.00
#
_symmetry.space_group_name_H-M   'P 1'
#
loop_
_entity.id
_entity.type
_entity.pdbx_description
1 polymer ?
#
loop_
_entity_poly.entity_id
_entity_poly.type
_entity_poly.pdbx_seq_one_letter_code
_entity_poly.pdbx_strand_id
1 'polypeptide(L)'
;MRTLIYACMAIDVCTAVFLLFSIFSSDQDSAGKAMVFLPILLLIGCAVASYFLMNSGHATWALVMSGFPVIIIGYLAFISFT
;
A
#
# COMPACT_ATOMS: atom_id res chain seq x y z
N MET A 1 9.72 10.86 -17.50
CA MET A 1 8.90 10.73 -16.27
C MET A 1 7.91 9.58 -16.33
N ARG A 2 7.08 9.46 -17.39
CA ARG A 2 6.08 8.37 -17.50
C ARG A 2 6.64 6.96 -17.32
N THR A 3 7.79 6.64 -17.93
CA THR A 3 8.44 5.32 -17.79
C THR A 3 8.77 4.95 -16.34
N LEU A 4 9.17 5.93 -15.52
CA LEU A 4 9.46 5.69 -14.09
C LEU A 4 8.17 5.42 -13.31
N ILE A 5 7.09 6.14 -13.59
CA ILE A 5 5.78 5.91 -12.95
C ILE A 5 5.29 4.49 -13.23
N TYR A 6 5.38 4.04 -14.48
CA TYR A 6 5.00 2.66 -14.84
C TYR A 6 5.90 1.61 -14.18
N ALA A 7 7.21 1.87 -14.08
CA ALA A 7 8.13 0.97 -13.37
C ALA A 7 7.78 0.86 -11.88
N CYS A 8 7.51 1.98 -11.20
CA CYS A 8 7.08 1.99 -9.80
C CYS A 8 5.76 1.23 -9.59
N MET A 9 4.75 1.49 -10.42
CA MET A 9 3.49 0.74 -10.37
C MET A 9 3.68 -0.76 -10.54
N ALA A 10 4.54 -1.18 -11.48
CA ALA A 10 4.80 -2.60 -11.71
C ALA A 10 5.47 -3.26 -10.49
N ILE A 11 6.46 -2.59 -9.88
CA ILE A 11 7.13 -3.06 -8.67
C ILE A 11 6.12 -3.21 -7.53
N ASP A 12 5.32 -2.19 -7.27
CA ASP A 12 4.31 -2.19 -6.21
C ASP A 12 3.29 -3.33 -6.38
N VAL A 13 2.82 -3.55 -7.61
CA VAL A 13 1.90 -4.66 -7.91
C VAL A 13 2.58 -6.02 -7.66
N CYS A 14 3.83 -6.18 -8.09
CA CYS A 14 4.60 -7.39 -7.80
C CYS A 14 4.78 -7.62 -6.30
N THR A 15 5.06 -6.56 -5.53
CA THR A 15 5.18 -6.61 -4.08
C THR A 15 3.86 -6.99 -3.42
N ALA A 16 2.74 -6.42 -3.84
CA ALA A 16 1.41 -6.79 -3.33
C ALA A 16 1.10 -8.28 -3.58
N VAL A 17 1.40 -8.78 -4.79
CA VAL A 17 1.21 -10.19 -5.13
C VAL A 17 2.10 -11.09 -4.27
N PHE A 18 3.37 -10.74 -4.09
CA PHE A 18 4.28 -11.48 -3.21
C PHE A 18 3.80 -11.52 -1.76
N LEU A 19 3.30 -10.39 -1.24
CA LEU A 19 2.74 -10.32 0.11
C LEU A 19 1.47 -11.17 0.24
N LEU A 20 0.59 -11.18 -0.76
CA LEU A 20 -0.58 -12.06 -0.76
C LEU A 20 -0.18 -13.53 -0.66
N PHE A 21 0.82 -13.99 -1.44
CA PHE A 21 1.33 -15.35 -1.29
C PHE A 21 1.93 -15.60 0.09
N SER A 22 2.64 -14.62 0.65
CA SER A 22 3.22 -14.70 2.00
C SER A 22 2.16 -14.83 3.11
N ILE A 23 0.99 -14.19 2.94
CA ILE A 23 -0.15 -14.34 3.86
C ILE A 23 -0.65 -15.79 3.88
N PHE A 24 -0.73 -16.43 2.71
CA PHE A 24 -1.19 -17.81 2.59
C PHE A 24 -0.18 -18.82 3.11
N SER A 25 1.12 -18.53 3.01
CA SER A 25 2.18 -19.42 3.51
C SER A 25 2.56 -19.21 4.98
N SER A 26 2.06 -18.15 5.63
CA SER A 26 2.38 -17.86 7.03
C SER A 26 1.58 -18.75 7.99
N ASP A 27 2.21 -19.23 9.07
CA ASP A 27 1.58 -20.01 10.14
C ASP A 27 0.88 -19.14 11.20
N GLN A 28 0.86 -17.81 11.01
CA GLN A 28 0.15 -16.90 11.92
C GLN A 28 -1.36 -17.12 11.87
N ASP A 29 -2.03 -16.80 12.98
CA ASP A 29 -3.48 -16.75 13.03
C ASP A 29 -4.03 -15.61 12.15
N SER A 30 -5.33 -15.67 11.84
CA SER A 30 -5.96 -14.69 10.93
C SER A 30 -5.86 -13.26 11.44
N ALA A 31 -5.92 -13.05 12.77
CA ALA A 31 -5.78 -11.74 13.38
C ALA A 31 -4.33 -11.22 13.27
N GLY A 32 -3.32 -12.06 13.55
CA GLY A 32 -1.91 -11.73 13.37
C GLY A 32 -1.57 -11.36 11.92
N LYS A 33 -2.08 -12.13 10.95
CA LYS A 33 -1.92 -11.83 9.52
C LYS A 33 -2.55 -10.49 9.15
N ALA A 34 -3.76 -10.22 9.60
CA ALA A 34 -4.44 -8.96 9.33
C ALA A 34 -3.68 -7.76 9.91
N MET A 35 -3.13 -7.88 11.13
CA MET A 35 -2.39 -6.78 11.78
C MET A 35 -1.09 -6.40 11.05
N VAL A 36 -0.41 -7.36 10.42
CA VAL A 36 0.87 -7.11 9.73
C VAL A 36 0.69 -6.79 8.25
N PHE A 37 -0.08 -7.60 7.54
CA PHE A 37 -0.11 -7.54 6.07
C PHE A 37 -1.14 -6.56 5.53
N LEU A 38 -2.29 -6.38 6.20
CA LEU A 38 -3.34 -5.46 5.74
C LEU A 38 -2.84 -4.02 5.62
N PRO A 39 -2.10 -3.46 6.60
CA PRO A 39 -1.59 -2.10 6.50
C PRO A 39 -0.57 -1.94 5.37
N ILE A 40 0.32 -2.92 5.17
CA ILE A 40 1.31 -2.90 4.08
C ILE A 40 0.60 -2.93 2.73
N LEU A 41 -0.41 -3.79 2.56
CA LEU A 41 -1.20 -3.85 1.33
C LEU A 41 -1.97 -2.55 1.06
N LEU A 42 -2.53 -1.92 2.10
CA LEU A 42 -3.19 -0.63 1.99
C LEU A 42 -2.21 0.48 1.56
N LEU A 43 -1.00 0.50 2.13
CA LEU A 43 0.05 1.46 1.75
C LEU A 43 0.45 1.32 0.28
N ILE A 44 0.66 0.08 -0.17
CA ILE A 44 0.95 -0.21 -1.58
C ILE A 44 -0.21 0.20 -2.48
N GLY A 45 -1.45 -0.07 -2.07
CA GLY A 45 -2.66 0.36 -2.79
C GLY A 45 -2.71 1.88 -2.97
N CYS A 46 -2.41 2.65 -1.92
CA CYS A 46 -2.34 4.12 -1.97
C CYS A 46 -1.23 4.60 -2.93
N ALA A 47 -0.06 3.95 -2.94
CA ALA A 47 1.03 4.29 -3.85
C ALA A 47 0.65 4.06 -5.32
N VAL A 48 0.12 2.88 -5.64
CA VAL A 48 -0.33 2.53 -7.00
C VAL A 48 -1.44 3.48 -7.48
N ALA A 49 -2.42 3.76 -6.63
CA ALA A 49 -3.50 4.71 -6.96
C ALA A 49 -2.95 6.12 -7.22
N SER A 50 -1.98 6.57 -6.42
CA SER A 50 -1.33 7.87 -6.62
C SER A 50 -0.59 7.93 -7.96
N TYR A 51 0.18 6.90 -8.30
CA TYR A 51 0.88 6.81 -9.59
C TYR A 51 -0.09 6.78 -10.78
N PHE A 52 -1.19 6.04 -10.67
CA PHE A 52 -2.24 6.01 -11.68
C PHE A 52 -2.85 7.40 -11.89
N LEU A 53 -3.19 8.11 -10.81
CA LEU A 53 -3.78 9.45 -10.87
C LEU A 53 -2.79 10.48 -11.44
N MET A 54 -1.50 10.39 -11.10
CA MET A 54 -0.46 11.23 -11.71
C MET A 54 -0.39 11.01 -13.22
N ASN A 55 -0.44 9.76 -13.68
CA ASN A 55 -0.33 9.44 -15.09
C ASN A 55 -1.58 9.84 -15.90
N SER A 56 -2.75 9.86 -15.25
CA SER A 56 -4.04 10.32 -15.80
C SER A 56 -4.22 11.84 -15.75
N GLY A 57 -3.24 12.60 -15.25
CA GLY A 57 -3.29 14.07 -15.21
C GLY A 57 -4.04 14.66 -14.00
N HIS A 58 -4.41 13.83 -13.02
CA HIS A 58 -5.13 14.24 -11.81
C HIS A 58 -4.17 14.50 -10.63
N ALA A 59 -3.25 15.46 -10.78
CA ALA A 59 -2.18 15.71 -9.80
C ALA A 59 -2.70 16.03 -8.37
N THR A 60 -3.78 16.80 -8.25
CA THR A 60 -4.39 17.12 -6.94
C THR A 60 -4.92 15.87 -6.23
N TRP A 61 -5.55 14.95 -6.97
CA TRP A 61 -6.04 13.70 -6.41
C TRP A 61 -4.92 12.73 -6.08
N ALA A 62 -3.84 12.71 -6.87
CA ALA A 62 -2.65 11.94 -6.53
C ALA A 62 -2.03 12.42 -5.20
N LEU A 63 -1.98 13.74 -4.96
CA LEU A 63 -1.50 14.28 -3.70
C LEU A 63 -2.36 13.83 -2.51
N VAL A 64 -3.69 13.90 -2.65
CA VAL A 64 -4.63 13.42 -1.62
C VAL A 64 -4.40 11.93 -1.33
N MET A 65 -4.26 11.09 -2.37
CA MET A 65 -4.00 9.66 -2.21
C MET A 65 -2.65 9.35 -1.55
N SER A 66 -1.63 10.17 -1.81
CA SER A 66 -0.32 10.06 -1.15
C SER A 66 -0.33 10.45 0.33
N GLY A 67 -1.39 11.11 0.81
CA GLY A 67 -1.58 11.46 2.23
C GLY A 67 -2.25 10.35 3.07
N PHE A 68 -3.00 9.43 2.45
CA PHE A 68 -3.63 8.29 3.15
C PHE A 68 -2.65 7.37 3.90
N PRO A 69 -1.42 7.15 3.41
CA PRO A 69 -0.38 6.46 4.18
C PRO A 69 -0.17 6.98 5.60
N VAL A 70 -0.31 8.28 5.84
CA VAL A 70 -0.17 8.87 7.17
C VAL A 70 -1.30 8.40 8.11
N ILE A 71 -2.51 8.24 7.60
CA ILE A 71 -3.66 7.73 8.36
C ILE A 71 -3.45 6.25 8.72
N ILE A 72 -2.92 5.45 7.79
CA ILE A 72 -2.63 4.03 8.00
C ILE A 72 -1.52 3.85 9.04
N ILE A 73 -0.44 4.65 8.94
CA ILE A 73 0.65 4.65 9.92
C ILE A 73 0.17 5.14 11.29
N GLY A 74 -0.68 6.18 11.33
CA GLY A 74 -1.28 6.67 12.57
C GLY A 74 -2.16 5.63 13.27
N TYR A 75 -2.97 4.89 12.50
CA TYR A 75 -3.76 3.78 13.03
C TYR A 75 -2.87 2.64 13.55
N LEU A 76 -1.83 2.26 12.80
CA LEU A 76 -0.84 1.27 13.23
C LEU A 76 -0.12 1.67 14.53
N ALA A 77 0.25 2.94 14.64
CA ALA A 77 0.87 3.46 15.85
C ALA A 77 -0.10 3.37 17.03
N PHE A 78 -1.36 3.79 16.86
CA PHE A 78 -2.38 3.72 17.90
C PHE A 78 -2.56 2.30 18.46
N ILE A 79 -2.71 1.29 17.59
CA ILE A 79 -2.88 -0.11 18.02
C ILE A 79 -1.62 -0.71 18.64
N SER A 80 -0.44 -0.13 18.42
CA SER A 80 0.81 -0.61 19.02
C SER A 80 1.00 -0.14 20.47
N PHE A 81 0.25 0.87 20.91
CA PHE A 81 0.33 1.44 22.26
C PHE A 81 -0.85 1.01 23.18
N THR A 82 -1.82 0.27 22.65
CA THR A 82 -2.98 -0.28 23.37
C THR A 82 -2.84 -1.77 23.59
#